data_AF-A0A933H6C5-F1
#
_entry.id   AF-A0A933H6C5-F1
#
_cell.length_a   1.000
_cell.length_b   1.000
_cell.length_c   1.000
_cell.angle_alpha   90.00
_cell.angle_beta   90.00
_cell.angle_gamma   90.00
#
_symmetry.space_group_name_H-M   'P 1'
#
loop_
_entity.id
_entity.type
_entity.pdbx_description
1 polymer ?
#
loop_
_entity_poly.entity_id
_entity_poly.type
_entity_poly.pdbx_seq_one_letter_code
_entity_poly.pdbx_strand_id
1 'polypeptide(L)' 'MTHYDLKAVKIPRLAGGALRAFTEALENPLGASLLLGKLLEDGGITKIRRTVIDDAPTYSPIYPTDSKGTPS' A
#
# COMPACT_ATOMS: atom_id res chain seq x y z
N MET A 1 -19.82 -1.81 16.98
CA MET A 1 -18.43 -2.31 17.08
C MET A 1 -17.79 -2.20 15.71
N THR A 2 -16.62 -1.57 15.59
CA THR A 2 -15.83 -1.58 14.35
C THR A 2 -15.14 -2.94 14.24
N HIS A 3 -15.46 -3.72 13.21
CA HIS A 3 -14.82 -4.99 12.94
C HIS A 3 -13.43 -4.74 12.34
N TYR A 4 -12.39 -5.36 12.88
CA TYR A 4 -11.04 -5.24 12.34
C TYR A 4 -10.94 -6.01 11.01
N ASP A 5 -10.61 -5.33 9.92
CA ASP A 5 -10.58 -5.90 8.56
C ASP A 5 -9.17 -6.40 8.21
N LEU A 6 -8.82 -7.61 8.69
CA LEU A 6 -7.57 -8.29 8.31
C LEU A 6 -7.69 -8.88 6.91
N LYS A 7 -7.43 -8.08 5.87
CA LYS A 7 -7.27 -8.59 4.51
C LYS A 7 -5.80 -8.86 4.23
N ALA A 8 -5.45 -10.14 4.16
CA ALA A 8 -4.14 -10.56 3.71
C ALA A 8 -3.91 -10.13 2.26
N VAL A 9 -2.76 -9.49 2.02
CA VAL A 9 -2.25 -9.21 0.68
C VAL A 9 -1.80 -10.53 0.05
N LYS A 10 -2.27 -10.83 -1.17
CA LYS A 10 -2.04 -12.12 -1.83
C LYS A 10 -0.92 -12.02 -2.87
N ILE A 11 0.30 -11.79 -2.40
CA ILE A 11 1.48 -11.71 -3.26
C ILE A 11 2.28 -13.02 -3.28
N PRO A 12 2.84 -13.42 -4.43
CA PRO A 12 3.69 -14.60 -4.50
C PRO A 12 4.98 -14.37 -3.71
N ARG A 13 5.38 -15.37 -2.92
CA ARG A 13 6.68 -15.35 -2.22
C ARG A 13 7.72 -15.97 -3.15
N LEU A 14 8.53 -15.13 -3.77
CA LEU A 14 9.60 -15.52 -4.68
C LEU A 14 10.96 -15.30 -4.03
N ALA A 15 11.91 -16.20 -4.30
CA ALA A 15 13.29 -16.07 -3.86
C ALA A 15 14.25 -16.62 -4.93
N GLY A 16 15.52 -16.22 -4.84
CA GLY A 16 16.58 -16.68 -5.72
C GLY A 16 16.28 -16.43 -7.20
N GLY A 17 16.51 -17.46 -8.04
CA GLY A 17 16.34 -17.34 -9.50
C GLY A 17 14.92 -16.96 -9.93
N ALA A 18 13.89 -17.42 -9.21
CA ALA A 18 12.50 -17.08 -9.53
C ALA A 18 12.21 -15.59 -9.28
N LEU A 19 12.74 -15.03 -8.19
CA LEU A 19 12.63 -13.60 -7.92
C LEU A 19 13.37 -12.79 -9.00
N ARG A 20 14.57 -13.22 -9.39
CA ARG A 20 15.37 -12.56 -10.42
C ARG A 20 14.65 -12.52 -11.77
N ALA A 21 14.11 -13.65 -12.23
CA ALA A 21 13.38 -13.70 -13.50
C ALA A 21 12.13 -12.80 -13.46
N PHE A 22 11.44 -12.77 -12.32
CA PHE A 22 10.29 -11.90 -12.14
C PHE A 22 10.66 -10.41 -12.18
N THR A 23 11.77 -10.00 -11.54
CA THR A 23 12.25 -8.62 -11.59
C THR A 23 12.72 -8.23 -12.98
N GLU A 24 13.47 -9.10 -13.67
CA GLU A 24 13.91 -8.86 -15.06
C GLU A 24 12.71 -8.68 -16.00
N ALA A 25 11.64 -9.46 -15.81
CA ALA A 25 10.40 -9.30 -16.56
C ALA A 25 9.68 -7.98 -16.24
N LEU A 26 9.65 -7.54 -14.97
CA LEU A 26 9.06 -6.26 -14.58
C LEU A 26 9.84 -5.04 -15.06
N GLU A 27 11.16 -5.16 -15.24
CA GLU A 27 12.01 -4.08 -15.75
C GLU A 27 11.90 -3.93 -17.27
N ASN A 28 11.45 -4.96 -17.98
CA ASN A 28 11.14 -4.90 -19.41
C ASN A 28 9.77 -4.22 -19.65
N PRO A 29 9.64 -3.22 -20.55
CA PRO A 29 8.37 -2.53 -20.79
C PRO A 29 7.18 -3.43 -21.16
N LEU A 30 7.41 -4.48 -21.97
CA LEU A 30 6.36 -5.43 -22.34
C LEU A 30 5.98 -6.30 -21.14
N GLY A 31 6.97 -6.81 -20.39
CA GLY A 31 6.71 -7.59 -19.19
C GLY A 31 6.04 -6.77 -18.09
N ALA A 32 6.45 -5.52 -17.89
CA ALA A 32 5.82 -4.56 -17.00
C ALA A 32 4.34 -4.34 -17.34
N SER A 33 4.02 -4.14 -18.62
CA SER A 33 2.64 -3.89 -19.06
C SER A 33 1.70 -5.06 -18.71
N LEU A 34 2.22 -6.28 -18.68
CA LEU A 34 1.46 -7.49 -18.35
C LEU A 34 1.41 -7.76 -16.84
N LEU A 35 2.54 -7.60 -16.14
CA LEU A 35 2.69 -8.04 -14.76
C LEU A 35 2.32 -6.96 -13.73
N LEU A 36 2.54 -5.68 -14.05
CA LEU A 36 2.38 -4.59 -13.09
C LEU A 36 0.92 -4.44 -12.64
N GLY A 37 -0.03 -4.55 -13.57
CA GLY A 37 -1.46 -4.48 -13.24
C GLY A 37 -1.85 -5.56 -12.22
N LYS A 38 -1.38 -6.79 -12.43
CA LYS A 38 -1.65 -7.90 -11.52
C LYS A 38 -0.98 -7.73 -10.16
N LEU A 39 0.27 -7.27 -10.15
CA LEU A 39 1.00 -6.97 -8.92
C LEU A 39 0.31 -5.89 -8.07
N LEU A 40 -0.20 -4.82 -8.71
CA LEU A 40 -0.93 -3.75 -8.02
C LEU A 40 -2.29 -4.23 -7.48
N GLU A 41 -2.96 -5.13 -8.20
CA GLU A 41 -4.20 -5.75 -7.75
C GLU A 41 -3.97 -6.66 -6.54
N ASP A 42 -3.01 -7.58 -6.64
CA ASP A 42 -2.65 -8.54 -5.59
C ASP A 42 -2.10 -7.85 -4.34
N GLY A 43 -1.41 -6.72 -4.55
CA GLY A 43 -0.93 -5.79 -3.52
C GLY A 43 -2.02 -4.95 -2.85
N GLY A 44 -3.26 -4.99 -3.33
CA GLY A 44 -4.38 -4.20 -2.80
C GLY A 44 -4.34 -2.71 -3.17
N ILE A 45 -3.38 -2.27 -3.98
CA ILE A 45 -3.21 -0.86 -4.38
C ILE A 45 -4.38 -0.40 -5.25
N THR A 46 -4.92 -1.27 -6.10
CA THR A 46 -6.10 -0.96 -6.93
C THR A 46 -7.31 -0.61 -6.08
N LYS A 47 -7.47 -1.22 -4.90
CA LYS A 47 -8.53 -0.87 -3.94
C LYS A 47 -8.33 0.55 -3.43
N ILE A 48 -7.11 0.90 -3.00
CA ILE A 48 -6.76 2.25 -2.51
C ILE A 48 -7.06 3.30 -3.58
N ARG A 49 -6.66 3.07 -4.83
CA ARG A 49 -6.91 4.00 -5.95
C ARG A 49 -8.38 4.22 -6.27
N ARG A 50 -9.26 3.27 -5.94
CA ARG A 50 -10.72 3.38 -6.16
C ARG A 50 -11.44 4.00 -4.96
N THR A 51 -10.80 4.07 -3.80
CA THR A 51 -11.38 4.68 -2.60
C THR A 51 -11.40 6.19 -2.77
N VAL A 52 -12.57 6.80 -2.66
CA VAL A 52 -12.72 8.25 -2.56
C VAL A 52 -12.56 8.63 -1.09
N ILE A 53 -11.63 9.55 -0.81
CA ILE A 53 -11.38 10.12 0.52
C ILE A 53 -11.67 11.61 0.42
N ASP A 54 -12.62 12.09 1.20
CA ASP A 54 -13.09 13.50 1.18
C ASP A 54 -12.36 14.37 2.22
N ASP A 55 -11.42 13.78 2.95
CA ASP A 55 -10.55 14.50 3.88
C ASP A 55 -9.36 15.13 3.13
N ALA A 56 -8.95 16.33 3.56
CA ALA A 56 -7.76 16.97 3.03
C ALA A 56 -6.49 16.15 3.34
N PRO A 57 -5.50 16.12 2.43
CA PRO A 57 -4.27 15.37 2.65
C PRO A 57 -3.49 15.93 3.85
N THR A 58 -3.13 15.04 4.77
CA THR A 58 -2.21 15.35 5.88
C THR A 58 -0.81 14.90 5.50
N TYR A 59 0.08 15.84 5.17
CA TYR A 59 1.44 15.55 4.70
C TYR A 59 2.44 15.26 5.84
N SER A 60 2.15 15.75 7.04
CA SER A 60 2.96 15.56 8.24
C SER A 60 2.04 15.20 9.40
N PRO A 61 2.49 14.37 10.35
CA PRO A 61 1.70 14.04 11.54
C PRO A 61 1.26 15.31 12.27
N ILE A 62 -0.04 15.40 12.58
CA ILE A 62 -0.59 16.47 13.42
C ILE A 62 -0.55 15.96 14.86
N TYR A 63 0.27 16.59 15.69
CA TYR A 63 0.32 16.28 17.11
C TYR A 63 -0.68 17.17 17.86
N PRO A 64 -1.56 16.60 18.70
CA PRO A 64 -2.35 17.42 19.61
C PRO A 64 -1.41 18.12 20.58
N THR A 65 -1.64 19.40 20.84
CA THR A 65 -0.98 20.09 21.96
C THR A 65 -1.53 19.48 23.25
N ASP A 66 -0.66 18.86 24.06
CA ASP A 66 -1.05 18.29 25.34
C ASP A 66 -1.49 19.45 26.26
N SER A 67 -2.80 19.70 26.36
CA SER A 67 -3.38 20.65 27.30
C SER A 67 -3.41 20.03 28.70
N LYS A 68 -2.29 19.51 29.18
CA LYS A 68 -2.12 19.27 30.61
C LYS A 68 -1.87 20.62 31.24
N GLY A 69 -2.93 21.11 31.86
CA GLY A 69 -3.06 22.46 32.38
C GLY A 69 -1.89 22.89 33.25
N THR A 70 -1.55 24.15 33.07
CA THR A 70 -0.89 25.01 34.05
C THR A 70 -1.48 24.75 35.44
N PRO A 71 -0.70 24.32 36.45
CA PRO A 71 -1.20 24.31 37.82
C PRO A 71 -1.42 25.76 38.25
N SER A 72 -2.66 26.08 38.65
CA SER A 72 -3.05 27.36 39.26
C SER A 72 -2.50 27.50 40.68
#